data_AF-A0A286CRC2-F1
#
_entry.id   AF-A0A286CRC2-F1
#
_cell.length_a   1.000
_cell.length_b   1.000
_cell.length_c   1.000
_cell.angle_alpha   90.00
_cell.angle_beta   90.00
_cell.angle_gamma   90.00
#
_symmetry.space_group_name_H-M   'P 1'
#
loop_
_entity.id
_entity.type
_entity.pdbx_description
1 polymer ?
#
loop_
_entity_poly.entity_id
_entity_poly.type
_entity_poly.pdbx_seq_one_letter_code
_entity_poly.pdbx_strand_id
1 'polypeptide(L)'
;MALDDLWGERRAARLREQLAGTASREERFALVEAFLARLTAAGPAIEPELAWAWARDRIVAEHGQVRVEELADELGWSRKRLWSRFHAQLGLPPKRAVKLVRFDWAATRLAGGQEAARVAADCGYADQSHLHRDVVAFTGVTPATVAGQSLITTADMAWVDHVPRLSARWGSAPASRFAEPHRPSPATGGDARGGRVPGQGTDDQRCSAAGIA
;
A
#
# COMPACT_ATOMS: atom_id res chain seq x y z
N MET A 1 3.54 -12.07 -18.40
CA MET A 1 3.40 -10.66 -18.82
C MET A 1 4.58 -10.35 -19.70
N ALA A 2 4.33 -10.11 -20.99
CA ALA A 2 5.37 -9.71 -21.93
C ALA A 2 5.69 -8.22 -21.75
N LEU A 3 6.88 -7.80 -22.21
CA LEU A 3 7.30 -6.40 -22.16
C LEU A 3 6.37 -5.47 -22.96
N ASP A 4 5.81 -6.04 -24.03
CA ASP A 4 4.90 -5.38 -24.96
C ASP A 4 3.57 -5.04 -24.28
N ASP A 5 3.11 -5.89 -23.36
CA ASP A 5 1.90 -5.67 -22.55
C ASP A 5 2.04 -4.43 -21.64
N LEU A 6 3.27 -4.10 -21.24
CA LEU A 6 3.54 -3.05 -20.25
C LEU A 6 3.83 -1.68 -20.89
N TRP A 7 4.56 -1.65 -22.00
CA TRP A 7 5.04 -0.39 -22.60
C TRP A 7 4.55 -0.13 -24.03
N GLY A 8 3.78 -1.07 -24.57
CA GLY A 8 3.31 -1.08 -25.94
C GLY A 8 4.38 -1.60 -26.91
N GLU A 9 3.94 -2.31 -27.94
CA GLU A 9 4.78 -3.00 -28.92
C GLU A 9 5.90 -2.11 -29.48
N ARG A 10 5.59 -0.87 -29.88
CA ARG A 10 6.56 0.03 -30.50
C ARG A 10 7.70 0.41 -29.55
N ARG A 11 7.42 0.67 -28.28
CA ARG A 11 8.47 1.06 -27.30
C ARG A 11 9.32 -0.14 -26.91
N ALA A 12 8.67 -1.28 -26.68
CA ALA A 12 9.36 -2.50 -26.30
C ALA A 12 10.23 -3.06 -27.45
N ALA A 13 9.76 -3.01 -28.71
CA ALA A 13 10.56 -3.37 -29.88
C ALA A 13 11.82 -2.49 -30.01
N ARG A 14 11.67 -1.16 -29.87
CA ARG A 14 12.80 -0.23 -29.91
C ARG A 14 13.83 -0.51 -28.81
N LEU A 15 13.38 -0.78 -27.58
CA LEU A 15 14.28 -1.12 -26.48
C LEU A 15 15.04 -2.43 -26.76
N ARG A 16 14.35 -3.45 -27.29
CA ARG A 16 14.96 -4.74 -27.66
C ARG A 16 16.04 -4.58 -28.74
N GLU A 17 15.73 -3.82 -29.79
CA GLU A 17 16.68 -3.53 -30.88
C GLU A 17 17.92 -2.78 -30.35
N GLN A 18 17.70 -1.76 -29.52
CA GLN A 18 18.79 -1.00 -28.91
C GLN A 18 19.68 -1.85 -28.00
N LEU A 19 19.09 -2.74 -27.20
CA LEU A 19 19.83 -3.66 -26.34
C LEU A 19 20.64 -4.68 -27.16
N ALA A 20 20.11 -5.17 -28.28
CA ALA A 20 20.82 -6.10 -29.16
C ALA A 20 22.08 -5.46 -29.78
N GLY A 21 22.08 -4.14 -30.00
CA GLY A 21 23.21 -3.39 -30.56
C GLY A 21 24.27 -2.93 -29.56
N THR A 22 24.13 -3.21 -28.26
CA THR A 22 25.10 -2.80 -27.22
C THR A 22 26.18 -3.86 -26.98
N ALA A 23 27.42 -3.41 -26.81
CA ALA A 23 28.59 -4.26 -26.72
C ALA A 23 28.95 -4.63 -25.27
N SER A 24 28.61 -3.78 -24.30
CA SER A 24 28.95 -3.98 -22.88
C SER A 24 27.74 -4.09 -21.94
N ARG A 25 27.98 -4.64 -20.75
CA ARG A 25 26.95 -4.75 -19.70
C ARG A 25 26.59 -3.36 -19.16
N GLU A 26 27.58 -2.49 -19.04
CA GLU A 26 27.46 -1.10 -18.59
C GLU A 26 26.57 -0.29 -19.55
N GLU A 27 26.78 -0.43 -20.86
CA GLU A 27 25.94 0.20 -21.89
C GLU A 27 24.49 -0.26 -21.81
N ARG A 28 24.26 -1.56 -21.58
CA ARG A 28 22.91 -2.12 -21.40
C ARG A 28 22.21 -1.50 -20.20
N PHE A 29 22.88 -1.40 -19.06
CA PHE A 29 22.33 -0.76 -17.87
C PHE A 29 21.99 0.71 -18.11
N ALA A 30 22.95 1.49 -18.64
CA ALA A 30 22.73 2.89 -18.94
C ALA A 30 21.55 3.11 -19.91
N LEU A 31 21.38 2.21 -20.88
CA LEU A 31 20.29 2.27 -21.84
C LEU A 31 18.92 2.01 -21.19
N VAL A 32 18.83 0.98 -20.34
CA VAL A 32 17.60 0.69 -19.58
C VAL A 32 17.27 1.82 -18.62
N GLU A 33 18.25 2.36 -17.90
CA GLU A 33 18.07 3.50 -17.01
C GLU A 33 17.53 4.72 -17.75
N ALA A 34 18.15 5.08 -18.87
CA ALA A 34 17.68 6.20 -19.69
C ALA A 34 16.27 5.97 -20.25
N PHE A 35 15.93 4.72 -20.61
CA PHE A 35 14.60 4.36 -21.06
C PHE A 35 13.56 4.52 -19.94
N LEU A 36 13.82 3.98 -18.75
CA LEU A 36 12.95 4.09 -17.57
C LEU A 36 12.80 5.55 -17.11
N ALA A 37 13.87 6.34 -17.17
CA ALA A 37 13.85 7.77 -16.84
C ALA A 37 12.92 8.56 -17.79
N ARG A 38 12.87 8.21 -19.08
CA ARG A 38 11.96 8.84 -20.05
C ARG A 38 10.51 8.44 -19.82
N LEU A 39 10.24 7.17 -19.51
CA LEU A 39 8.90 6.70 -19.21
C LEU A 39 8.32 7.41 -17.98
N THR A 40 9.11 7.52 -16.92
CA THR A 40 8.71 8.22 -15.69
C THR A 40 8.59 9.72 -15.89
N ALA A 41 9.33 10.31 -16.83
CA ALA A 41 9.22 11.73 -17.15
C ALA A 41 7.93 12.13 -17.87
N ALA A 42 7.37 11.22 -18.65
CA ALA A 42 6.15 11.46 -19.42
C ALA A 42 4.87 11.01 -18.69
N GLY A 43 5.00 10.36 -17.54
CA GLY A 43 3.86 9.88 -16.74
C GLY A 43 3.10 11.01 -16.04
N PRO A 44 1.83 10.78 -15.67
CA PRO A 44 1.10 11.73 -14.82
C PRO A 44 1.84 11.90 -13.49
N ALA A 45 1.86 13.13 -12.98
CA ALA A 45 2.41 13.39 -11.66
C ALA A 45 1.56 12.70 -10.59
N ILE A 46 2.21 12.11 -9.58
CA ILE A 46 1.52 11.56 -8.41
C ILE A 46 0.87 12.72 -7.63
N GLU A 47 -0.35 12.53 -7.17
CA GLU A 47 -1.05 13.49 -6.30
C GLU A 47 -0.23 13.78 -5.04
N PRO A 48 -0.07 15.04 -4.61
CA PRO A 48 0.73 15.41 -3.44
C PRO A 48 0.37 14.65 -2.16
N GLU A 49 -0.91 14.35 -1.95
CA GLU A 49 -1.41 13.58 -0.82
C GLU A 49 -0.95 12.12 -0.87
N LEU A 50 -0.96 11.52 -2.07
CA LEU A 50 -0.52 10.15 -2.26
C LEU A 50 1.01 10.05 -2.20
N ALA A 51 1.70 11.06 -2.73
CA ALA A 51 3.12 11.27 -2.59
C ALA A 51 3.56 11.31 -1.13
N TRP A 52 2.84 12.05 -0.29
CA TRP A 52 3.07 12.13 1.16
C TRP A 52 2.78 10.81 1.89
N ALA A 53 1.68 10.14 1.53
CA ALA A 53 1.36 8.83 2.12
C ALA A 53 2.42 7.78 1.78
N TRP A 54 2.92 7.80 0.53
CA TRP A 54 3.90 6.86 0.00
C TRP A 54 5.32 7.15 0.49
N ALA A 55 5.81 8.37 0.31
CA ALA A 55 7.19 8.76 0.54
C ALA A 55 7.36 9.68 1.76
N ARG A 56 8.58 9.64 2.30
CA ARG A 56 9.19 10.44 3.37
C ARG A 56 8.49 10.51 4.74
N ASP A 57 7.17 10.47 4.82
CA ASP A 57 6.51 10.85 6.07
C ASP A 57 5.70 9.73 6.74
N ARG A 58 5.25 8.70 6.00
CA ARG A 58 4.46 7.60 6.61
C ARG A 58 4.87 6.19 6.21
N ILE A 59 4.43 5.67 5.05
CA ILE A 59 4.59 4.23 4.76
C ILE A 59 6.05 3.80 4.72
N VAL A 60 6.89 4.47 3.93
CA VAL A 60 8.32 4.13 3.81
C VAL A 60 9.11 4.50 5.06
N ALA A 61 8.83 5.67 5.63
CA ALA A 61 9.52 6.19 6.82
C ALA A 61 9.31 5.32 8.06
N GLU A 62 8.10 4.77 8.22
CA GLU A 62 7.74 3.88 9.32
C GLU A 62 7.86 2.41 8.94
N HIS A 63 8.59 2.11 7.86
CA HIS A 63 8.86 0.74 7.44
C HIS A 63 7.60 -0.13 7.31
N GLY A 64 6.50 0.47 6.84
CA GLY A 64 5.22 -0.21 6.68
C GLY A 64 4.53 -0.57 8.00
N GLN A 65 4.83 0.12 9.11
CA GLN A 65 4.16 -0.10 10.40
C GLN A 65 2.90 0.76 10.58
N VAL A 66 2.73 1.80 9.77
CA VAL A 66 1.55 2.67 9.79
C VAL A 66 0.24 1.91 9.50
N ARG A 67 -0.84 2.30 10.17
CA ARG A 67 -2.18 1.76 9.91
C ARG A 67 -2.84 2.48 8.73
N VAL A 68 -3.52 1.71 7.87
CA VAL A 68 -4.21 2.27 6.70
C VAL A 68 -5.33 3.24 7.12
N GLU A 69 -5.95 3.00 8.27
CA GLU A 69 -6.96 3.90 8.82
C GLU A 69 -6.37 5.25 9.24
N GLU A 70 -5.22 5.25 9.92
CA GLU A 70 -4.51 6.47 10.33
C GLU A 70 -4.09 7.30 9.11
N LEU A 71 -3.59 6.65 8.06
CA LEU A 71 -3.29 7.29 6.78
C LEU A 71 -4.52 7.98 6.17
N ALA A 72 -5.69 7.36 6.27
CA ALA A 72 -6.92 7.92 5.73
C ALA A 72 -7.35 9.15 6.54
N ASP A 73 -7.28 9.05 7.87
CA ASP A 73 -7.67 10.10 8.80
C ASP A 73 -6.77 11.35 8.65
N GLU A 74 -5.45 11.16 8.53
CA GLU A 74 -4.47 12.24 8.36
C GLU A 74 -4.60 12.96 7.01
N LEU A 75 -5.00 12.23 5.97
CA LEU A 75 -5.30 12.80 4.65
C LEU A 75 -6.68 13.46 4.58
N GLY A 76 -7.53 13.30 5.60
CA GLY A 76 -8.94 13.70 5.54
C GLY A 76 -9.72 12.91 4.47
N TRP A 77 -9.28 11.70 4.13
CA TRP A 77 -9.86 10.88 3.07
C TRP A 77 -10.70 9.75 3.65
N SER A 78 -11.83 9.46 3.01
CA SER A 78 -12.52 8.20 3.26
C SER A 78 -11.66 7.00 2.81
N ARG A 79 -11.84 5.84 3.46
CA ARG A 79 -11.15 4.59 3.06
C ARG A 79 -11.36 4.25 1.58
N LYS A 80 -12.56 4.50 1.06
CA LYS A 80 -12.89 4.27 -0.37
C LYS A 80 -12.07 5.19 -1.28
N ARG A 81 -11.93 6.47 -0.93
CA ARG A 81 -11.09 7.42 -1.67
C ARG A 81 -9.63 6.99 -1.62
N LEU A 82 -9.11 6.66 -0.44
CA LEU A 82 -7.73 6.18 -0.28
C LEU A 82 -7.46 4.97 -1.16
N TRP A 83 -8.31 3.96 -1.10
CA TRP A 83 -8.19 2.75 -1.92
C TRP A 83 -8.21 3.08 -3.42
N SER A 84 -9.16 3.90 -3.86
CA SER A 84 -9.29 4.28 -5.27
C SER A 84 -8.07 5.03 -5.79
N ARG A 85 -7.51 5.96 -5.00
CA ARG A 85 -6.33 6.75 -5.40
C ARG A 85 -5.06 5.91 -5.45
N PHE A 86 -4.86 5.06 -4.44
CA PHE A 86 -3.76 4.08 -4.43
C PHE A 86 -3.83 3.14 -5.63
N HIS A 87 -5.00 2.57 -5.91
CA HIS A 87 -5.16 1.68 -7.07
C HIS A 87 -4.93 2.41 -8.40
N ALA A 88 -5.46 3.63 -8.55
CA ALA A 88 -5.37 4.38 -9.79
C ALA A 88 -3.94 4.85 -10.13
N GLN A 89 -3.14 5.21 -9.12
CA GLN A 89 -1.83 5.82 -9.34
C GLN A 89 -0.64 4.90 -9.02
N LEU A 90 -0.80 3.96 -8.09
CA LEU A 90 0.25 3.02 -7.68
C LEU A 90 -0.03 1.58 -8.12
N GLY A 91 -1.22 1.31 -8.67
CA GLY A 91 -1.60 -0.04 -9.13
C GLY A 91 -1.77 -1.06 -8.00
N LEU A 92 -1.72 -0.62 -6.73
CA LEU A 92 -1.74 -1.48 -5.55
C LEU A 92 -2.68 -0.90 -4.50
N PRO A 93 -3.43 -1.73 -3.75
CA PRO A 93 -4.23 -1.23 -2.64
C PRO A 93 -3.32 -0.80 -1.46
N PRO A 94 -3.76 0.16 -0.62
CA PRO A 94 -2.94 0.72 0.46
C PRO A 94 -2.35 -0.34 1.39
N LYS A 95 -3.16 -1.32 1.78
CA LYS A 95 -2.72 -2.42 2.67
C LYS A 95 -1.61 -3.27 2.05
N ARG A 96 -1.60 -3.43 0.73
CA ARG A 96 -0.56 -4.19 0.03
C ARG A 96 0.73 -3.38 -0.08
N ALA A 97 0.64 -2.06 -0.25
CA ALA A 97 1.79 -1.16 -0.19
C ALA A 97 2.48 -1.21 1.19
N VAL A 98 1.69 -1.06 2.28
CA VAL A 98 2.20 -1.17 3.67
C VAL A 98 2.88 -2.51 3.91
N LYS A 99 2.26 -3.61 3.49
CA LYS A 99 2.84 -4.96 3.60
C LYS A 99 4.14 -5.11 2.81
N LEU A 100 4.21 -4.55 1.60
CA LEU A 100 5.38 -4.64 0.75
C LEU A 100 6.60 -3.95 1.39
N VAL A 101 6.40 -2.73 1.91
CA VAL A 101 7.48 -1.99 2.60
C VAL A 101 7.90 -2.69 3.89
N ARG A 102 6.95 -3.23 4.66
CA ARG A 102 7.28 -4.01 5.87
C ARG A 102 8.04 -5.29 5.55
N PHE A 103 7.64 -5.99 4.48
CA PHE A 103 8.32 -7.17 4.00
C PHE A 103 9.76 -6.83 3.57
N ASP A 104 9.95 -5.77 2.79
CA ASP A 104 11.26 -5.32 2.33
C ASP A 104 12.22 -5.08 3.51
N TRP A 105 11.75 -4.32 4.51
CA TRP A 105 12.51 -4.05 5.73
C TRP A 105 12.84 -5.31 6.55
N ALA A 106 11.94 -6.31 6.56
CA ALA A 106 12.17 -7.60 7.20
C ALA A 106 13.13 -8.48 6.40
N ALA A 107 13.04 -8.47 5.08
CA ALA A 107 13.88 -9.24 4.18
C ALA A 107 15.35 -8.79 4.30
N THR A 108 15.62 -7.48 4.37
CA THR A 108 16.96 -6.94 4.62
C THR A 108 17.57 -7.45 5.93
N ARG A 109 16.76 -7.58 7.00
CA ARG A 109 17.23 -8.12 8.29
C ARG A 109 17.49 -9.61 8.27
N LEU A 110 16.59 -10.37 7.64
CA LEU A 110 16.78 -11.81 7.44
C LEU A 110 18.05 -12.08 6.64
N ALA A 111 18.27 -11.34 5.56
CA ALA A 111 19.46 -11.42 4.72
C ALA A 111 20.73 -10.96 5.48
N GLY A 112 20.58 -10.04 6.44
CA GLY A 112 21.62 -9.67 7.42
C GLY A 112 21.87 -10.71 8.52
N GLY A 113 21.23 -11.89 8.46
CA GLY A 113 21.45 -13.00 9.38
C GLY A 113 20.68 -12.92 10.70
N GLN A 114 19.69 -12.02 10.83
CA GLN A 114 18.88 -11.95 12.05
C GLN A 114 17.87 -13.10 12.14
N GLU A 115 17.67 -13.61 13.35
CA GLU A 115 16.69 -14.66 13.65
C GLU A 115 15.26 -14.23 13.34
N ALA A 116 14.49 -15.10 12.67
CA ALA A 116 13.17 -14.76 12.14
C ALA A 116 12.16 -14.32 13.22
N ALA A 117 12.23 -14.87 14.43
CA ALA A 117 11.37 -14.47 15.54
C ALA A 117 11.66 -13.02 15.99
N ARG A 118 12.94 -12.64 16.02
CA ARG A 118 13.35 -11.27 16.34
C ARG A 118 12.96 -10.30 15.22
N VAL A 119 13.19 -10.69 13.96
CA VAL A 119 12.76 -9.90 12.81
C VAL A 119 11.25 -9.67 12.83
N ALA A 120 10.45 -10.68 13.16
CA ALA A 120 9.00 -10.52 13.24
C ALA A 120 8.60 -9.44 14.27
N ALA A 121 9.18 -9.49 15.47
CA ALA A 121 8.92 -8.50 16.52
C ALA A 121 9.39 -7.09 16.12
N ASP A 122 10.64 -6.96 15.67
CA ASP A 122 11.24 -5.68 15.29
C ASP A 122 10.50 -5.06 14.08
N CYS A 123 10.00 -5.90 13.16
CA CYS A 123 9.29 -5.46 11.96
C CYS A 123 7.78 -5.24 12.14
N GLY A 124 7.24 -5.39 13.35
CA GLY A 124 5.82 -5.14 13.63
C GLY A 124 4.89 -6.21 13.06
N TYR A 125 5.38 -7.44 12.89
CA TYR A 125 4.53 -8.61 12.69
C TYR A 125 4.01 -9.10 14.05
N ALA A 126 2.79 -9.66 14.06
CA ALA A 126 2.22 -10.21 15.28
C ALA A 126 3.00 -11.43 15.80
N ASP A 127 3.58 -12.21 14.89
CA ASP A 127 4.41 -13.38 15.19
C ASP A 127 5.24 -13.79 13.95
N GLN A 128 6.11 -14.78 14.13
CA GLN A 128 6.93 -15.36 13.05
C GLN A 128 6.08 -15.99 11.93
N SER A 129 4.88 -16.51 12.23
CA SER A 129 4.00 -17.13 11.23
C SER A 129 3.38 -16.09 10.29
N HIS A 130 3.12 -14.87 10.78
CA HIS A 130 2.71 -13.73 9.97
C HIS A 130 3.86 -13.26 9.06
N LEU A 131 5.08 -13.16 9.59
CA LEU A 131 6.27 -12.87 8.78
C LEU A 131 6.43 -13.92 7.68
N HIS A 132 6.36 -15.20 8.02
CA HIS A 132 6.50 -16.30 7.06
C HIS A 132 5.49 -16.21 5.92
N ARG A 133 4.22 -15.95 6.24
CA ARG A 133 3.16 -15.81 5.22
C ARG A 133 3.44 -14.66 4.25
N ASP A 134 3.89 -13.51 4.75
CA ASP A 134 4.19 -12.36 3.88
C ASP A 134 5.46 -12.62 3.05
N VAL A 135 6.50 -13.23 3.62
CA VAL A 135 7.70 -13.63 2.88
C VAL A 135 7.37 -14.58 1.73
N VAL A 136 6.59 -15.63 1.98
CA VAL A 136 6.15 -16.57 0.93
C VAL A 136 5.28 -15.87 -0.10
N ALA A 137 4.36 -14.99 0.33
CA ALA A 137 3.48 -14.26 -0.59
C ALA A 137 4.24 -13.34 -1.55
N PHE A 138 5.36 -12.73 -1.12
CA PHE A 138 6.14 -11.81 -1.95
C PHE A 138 7.27 -12.48 -2.73
N THR A 139 7.86 -13.55 -2.20
CA THR A 139 9.07 -14.17 -2.80
C THR A 139 8.83 -15.56 -3.36
N GLY A 140 7.76 -16.24 -2.97
CA GLY A 140 7.53 -17.66 -3.25
C GLY A 140 8.42 -18.63 -2.46
N VAL A 141 9.32 -18.13 -1.59
CA VAL A 141 10.24 -18.95 -0.79
C VAL A 141 10.12 -18.67 0.70
N THR A 142 10.80 -19.46 1.53
CA THR A 142 10.73 -19.35 3.00
C THR A 142 11.69 -18.29 3.55
N PRO A 143 11.46 -17.76 4.77
CA PRO A 143 12.40 -16.85 5.44
C PRO A 143 13.83 -17.39 5.57
N ALA A 144 13.99 -18.69 5.80
CA ALA A 144 15.32 -19.32 5.87
C ALA A 144 16.04 -19.28 4.52
N THR A 145 15.31 -19.42 3.41
CA THR A 145 15.85 -19.28 2.05
C THR A 145 16.26 -17.84 1.77
N VAL A 146 15.45 -16.85 2.18
CA VAL A 146 15.77 -15.41 2.09
C VAL A 146 17.06 -15.09 2.85
N ALA A 147 17.23 -15.63 4.07
CA ALA A 147 18.43 -15.41 4.88
C ALA A 147 19.71 -15.96 4.23
N GLY A 148 19.61 -17.03 3.43
CA GLY A 148 20.73 -17.63 2.70
C GLY A 148 21.04 -16.97 1.35
N GLN A 149 20.26 -15.99 0.90
CA GLN A 149 20.40 -15.37 -0.42
C GLN A 149 20.99 -13.96 -0.35
N SER A 150 22.23 -13.81 -0.80
CA SER A 150 22.91 -12.50 -0.91
C SER A 150 22.29 -11.58 -1.99
N LEU A 151 21.44 -12.09 -2.88
CA LEU A 151 20.75 -11.24 -3.87
C LEU A 151 19.76 -10.24 -3.23
N ILE A 152 19.31 -10.50 -2.00
CA ILE A 152 18.47 -9.56 -1.22
C ILE A 152 19.36 -8.59 -0.41
N THR A 153 20.65 -8.91 -0.17
CA THR A 153 21.60 -8.00 0.49
C THR A 153 22.04 -6.82 -0.37
N THR A 154 21.79 -6.82 -1.69
CA THR A 154 21.98 -5.64 -2.54
C THR A 154 20.84 -4.62 -2.39
N ALA A 155 19.78 -4.94 -1.64
CA ALA A 155 18.72 -4.01 -1.34
C ALA A 155 19.11 -3.05 -0.20
N ASP A 156 20.02 -2.13 -0.51
CA ASP A 156 19.84 -0.70 -0.21
C ASP A 156 18.78 -0.09 -1.18
N MET A 157 17.97 -0.96 -1.79
CA MET A 157 17.02 -0.66 -2.83
C MET A 157 15.80 0.03 -2.21
N ALA A 158 15.81 1.34 -2.41
CA ALA A 158 14.93 1.85 -3.46
C ALA A 158 13.50 2.23 -3.13
N TRP A 159 13.18 2.44 -1.86
CA TRP A 159 12.00 3.27 -1.54
C TRP A 159 12.37 4.73 -1.28
N VAL A 160 13.57 5.00 -0.75
CA VAL A 160 13.99 6.36 -0.36
C VAL A 160 14.54 7.16 -1.55
N ASP A 161 15.33 6.55 -2.43
CA ASP A 161 16.03 7.27 -3.52
C ASP A 161 15.52 7.00 -4.95
N HIS A 162 14.68 5.98 -5.17
CA HIS A 162 14.28 5.54 -6.53
C HIS A 162 12.87 5.95 -6.91
N VAL A 163 12.33 6.96 -6.22
CA VAL A 163 11.39 7.88 -6.85
C VAL A 163 12.10 9.22 -7.01
N PRO A 164 12.98 9.40 -8.04
CA PRO A 164 13.81 10.61 -8.19
C PRO A 164 13.02 11.91 -8.38
N ARG A 165 11.68 11.85 -8.36
CA ARG A 165 10.78 12.99 -8.64
C ARG A 165 9.74 13.27 -7.56
N LEU A 166 9.74 12.53 -6.44
CA LEU A 166 8.97 12.93 -5.26
C LEU A 166 9.68 14.01 -4.43
N SER A 167 11.02 14.08 -4.48
CA SER A 167 11.81 14.97 -3.63
C SER A 167 12.09 16.36 -4.22
N ALA A 168 12.24 16.49 -5.54
CA ALA A 168 12.81 17.70 -6.14
C ALA A 168 11.79 18.78 -6.60
N ARG A 169 10.48 18.50 -6.62
CA ARG A 169 9.47 19.46 -7.15
C ARG A 169 8.44 19.95 -6.13
N TRP A 170 8.45 19.42 -4.91
CA TRP A 170 7.39 19.69 -3.94
C TRP A 170 7.98 20.22 -2.64
N GLY A 171 7.83 21.53 -2.43
CA GLY A 171 8.13 22.18 -1.16
C GLY A 171 7.34 21.53 -0.03
N SER A 172 7.95 21.49 1.15
CA SER A 172 7.39 21.00 2.40
C SER A 172 5.96 21.50 2.62
N ALA A 173 4.98 20.60 2.67
CA ALA A 173 3.63 20.93 3.09
C ALA A 173 3.40 20.37 4.50
N PRO A 174 3.21 21.21 5.53
CA PRO A 174 2.70 20.73 6.81
C PRO A 174 1.25 20.26 6.67
N ALA A 175 0.89 19.24 7.46
CA ALA A 175 -0.41 18.56 7.51
C ALA A 175 -1.65 19.49 7.67
N SER A 176 -1.46 20.78 7.99
CA SER A 176 -2.54 21.74 8.20
C SER A 176 -3.26 22.21 6.92
N ARG A 177 -2.86 21.78 5.71
CA ARG A 177 -3.42 22.32 4.45
C ARG A 177 -4.56 21.52 3.83
N PHE A 178 -4.73 20.24 4.16
CA PHE A 178 -5.73 19.37 3.50
C PHE A 178 -7.05 19.24 4.27
N ALA A 179 -7.20 19.99 5.37
CA ALA A 179 -8.44 20.10 6.11
C ALA A 179 -9.50 20.90 5.32
N GLU A 180 -10.14 20.27 4.34
CA GLU A 180 -11.54 20.59 4.08
C GLU A 180 -12.38 19.89 5.16
N PRO A 181 -13.25 20.60 5.91
CA PRO A 181 -14.10 19.96 6.89
C PRO A 181 -14.98 18.92 6.18
N HIS A 182 -14.79 17.66 6.57
CA HIS A 182 -15.59 16.54 6.12
C HIS A 182 -17.06 16.89 6.42
N ARG A 183 -17.85 17.27 5.40
CA ARG A 183 -19.30 17.43 5.59
C ARG A 183 -19.84 16.04 5.93
N PRO A 184 -20.52 15.85 7.08
CA PRO A 184 -21.23 14.61 7.33
C PRO A 184 -22.27 14.44 6.22
N SER A 185 -22.34 13.23 5.67
CA SER A 185 -23.36 12.85 4.69
C SER A 185 -24.74 13.12 5.29
N PRO A 186 -25.69 13.76 4.59
CA PRO A 186 -27.00 14.03 5.15
C PRO A 186 -27.67 12.69 5.45
N ALA A 187 -28.02 12.49 6.72
CA ALA A 187 -28.90 11.42 7.14
C ALA A 187 -30.11 11.41 6.22
N THR A 188 -30.41 10.25 5.64
CA THR A 188 -31.58 10.03 4.81
C THR A 188 -32.81 10.34 5.67
N GLY A 189 -33.35 11.55 5.50
CA GLY A 189 -34.62 11.96 6.08
C GLY A 189 -35.74 11.19 5.39
N GLY A 190 -36.26 10.18 6.09
CA GLY A 190 -37.58 9.63 5.81
C GLY A 190 -38.58 10.27 6.77
N ASP A 191 -39.28 11.31 6.32
CA ASP A 191 -40.54 11.74 6.92
C ASP A 191 -41.62 11.80 5.84
N ALA A 192 -42.66 10.99 6.01
CA ALA A 192 -44.02 11.37 5.68
C ALA A 192 -45.02 10.46 6.42
N ARG A 193 -45.43 10.91 7.60
CA ARG A 193 -46.83 11.13 8.03
C ARG A 193 -47.94 10.15 7.59
N GLY A 194 -48.69 9.67 8.59
CA GLY A 194 -50.12 9.31 8.44
C GLY A 194 -50.74 8.65 9.68
N GLY A 195 -51.22 9.44 10.65
CA GLY A 195 -52.06 8.96 11.78
C GLY A 195 -53.40 8.38 11.31
N ARG A 196 -54.16 7.59 12.10
CA ARG A 196 -54.89 7.90 13.36
C ARG A 196 -55.74 6.63 13.66
N VAL A 197 -55.94 6.06 14.87
CA VAL A 197 -56.90 6.34 15.99
C VAL A 197 -56.86 5.09 16.91
N PRO A 198 -57.16 5.15 18.23
CA PRO A 198 -56.87 4.10 19.20
C PRO A 198 -58.04 3.13 19.43
N GLY A 199 -57.70 1.88 19.79
CA GLY A 199 -58.64 0.84 20.23
C GLY A 199 -58.16 0.22 21.54
N GLN A 200 -59.00 0.32 22.56
CA GLN A 200 -58.86 -0.28 23.89
C GLN A 200 -58.91 -1.81 23.83
N GLY A 201 -58.30 -2.51 24.79
CA GLY A 201 -58.64 -3.91 25.04
C GLY A 201 -57.60 -4.73 25.80
N THR A 202 -57.75 -4.73 27.12
CA THR A 202 -57.50 -5.85 28.06
C THR A 202 -56.09 -6.46 28.15
N ASP A 203 -55.39 -5.92 29.16
CA ASP A 203 -54.66 -6.66 30.19
C ASP A 203 -55.35 -7.99 30.56
N ASP A 204 -54.68 -9.14 30.35
CA ASP A 204 -54.64 -10.21 31.35
C ASP A 204 -53.60 -11.30 31.04
N GLN A 205 -52.92 -11.70 32.12
CA GLN A 205 -52.49 -13.06 32.46
C GLN A 205 -51.17 -13.70 31.95
N ARG A 206 -50.24 -13.78 32.93
CA ARG A 206 -49.50 -14.97 33.42
C ARG A 206 -48.57 -15.71 32.46
N CYS A 207 -47.27 -15.63 32.77
CA CYS A 207 -46.35 -16.77 32.65
C CYS A 207 -45.71 -17.03 34.02
N SER A 208 -46.22 -18.06 34.69
CA SER A 208 -45.60 -18.69 35.86
C SER A 208 -44.80 -19.91 35.40
N ALA A 209 -43.82 -20.27 36.23
CA ALA A 209 -42.77 -21.25 36.02
C ALA A 209 -43.24 -22.72 36.01
N ALA A 210 -42.48 -23.57 35.29
CA ALA A 210 -42.12 -24.97 35.56
C ALA A 210 -41.31 -25.48 34.35
N GLY A 211 -40.15 -26.15 34.39
CA GLY A 211 -39.48 -26.90 35.46
C GLY A 211 -39.80 -28.39 35.38
N ILE A 212 -39.15 -29.16 34.49
CA ILE A 212 -38.98 -30.64 34.51
C ILE A 212 -37.71 -30.92 33.66
N ALA A 213 -36.56 -31.24 34.26
CA ALA A 213 -36.04 -32.57 34.66
C ALA A 213 -35.62 -33.45 33.46
#